data_AF-A0A3D2T3J0-F1
#
_entry.id   AF-A0A3D2T3J0-F1
#
_cell.length_a   1.000
_cell.length_b   1.000
_cell.length_c   1.000
_cell.angle_alpha   90.00
_cell.angle_beta   90.00
_cell.angle_gamma   90.00
#
_symmetry.space_group_name_H-M   'P 1'
#
loop_
_entity.id
_entity.type
_entity.pdbx_description
1 polymer ?
#
loop_
_entity_poly.entity_id
_entity_poly.type
_entity_poly.pdbx_seq_one_letter_code
_entity_poly.pdbx_strand_id
1 'polypeptide(L)'
;MPPDPLLIALCLGAASRSLRFALIATSASVLGGMIGYGIGAGAWDLAEPWFYQYVPGVSPEAFEQVQVQYDRWDFWAIFFAGLTPIPYKVFTLSAGVFSINFGIFVVASVLSRSIRFFVLAGLIFKFGKPIGSFIDRYFNLLAWIFGILLLGGFLVVELLL
;
A
#
# COMPACT_ATOMS: atom_id res chain seq x y z
N MET A 1 1.80 5.66 3.52
CA MET A 1 2.79 4.79 4.22
C MET A 1 2.32 3.35 4.20
N PRO A 2 3.19 2.42 3.78
CA PRO A 2 2.90 0.99 3.80
C PRO A 2 2.87 0.50 5.26
N PRO A 3 1.79 -0.17 5.71
CA PRO A 3 1.71 -0.75 7.06
C PRO A 3 2.60 -2.00 7.23
N ASP A 4 3.16 -2.50 6.13
CA ASP A 4 3.88 -3.77 6.02
C ASP A 4 5.07 -3.89 6.99
N PRO A 5 5.98 -2.90 7.15
CA PRO A 5 7.11 -3.02 8.07
C PRO A 5 6.66 -3.19 9.53
N LEU A 6 5.64 -2.44 9.94
CA LEU A 6 5.07 -2.54 11.29
C LEU A 6 4.37 -3.89 11.49
N LEU A 7 3.60 -4.35 10.49
CA LEU A 7 2.94 -5.66 10.54
C LEU A 7 3.97 -6.79 10.67
N ILE A 8 5.08 -6.73 9.91
CA ILE A 8 6.17 -7.71 9.99
C ILE A 8 6.78 -7.71 11.39
N ALA A 9 7.12 -6.54 11.94
CA ALA A 9 7.70 -6.44 13.28
C ALA A 9 6.80 -7.05 14.36
N LEU A 10 5.49 -6.76 14.32
CA LEU A 10 4.51 -7.33 15.26
C LEU A 10 4.38 -8.85 15.09
N CYS A 11 4.29 -9.33 13.85
CA CYS A 11 4.20 -10.76 13.55
C CYS A 11 5.46 -11.53 13.97
N LEU A 12 6.66 -10.97 13.78
CA LEU A 12 7.90 -11.61 14.25
C LEU A 12 7.99 -11.63 15.78
N GLY A 13 7.58 -10.55 16.46
CA GLY A 13 7.58 -10.47 17.92
C GLY A 13 6.55 -11.40 18.59
N ALA A 14 5.45 -11.71 17.91
CA ALA A 14 4.44 -12.63 18.42
C ALA A 14 3.81 -13.46 17.29
N ALA A 15 4.57 -14.42 16.76
CA ALA A 15 4.19 -15.24 15.60
C ALA A 15 2.84 -15.96 15.74
N SER A 16 2.46 -16.38 16.95
CA SER A 16 1.16 -17.02 17.21
C SER A 16 -0.04 -16.08 17.04
N ARG A 17 0.19 -14.75 17.08
CA ARG A 17 -0.83 -13.71 16.94
C ARG A 17 -0.85 -13.05 15.56
N SER A 18 -0.02 -13.51 14.61
CA SER A 18 0.13 -12.89 13.28
C SER A 18 -1.20 -12.71 12.54
N LEU A 19 -2.10 -13.71 12.56
CA LEU A 19 -3.41 -13.59 11.90
C LEU A 19 -4.31 -12.52 12.54
N ARG A 20 -4.20 -12.31 13.87
CA ARG A 20 -4.90 -11.22 14.55
C ARG A 20 -4.36 -9.86 14.12
N PHE A 21 -3.04 -9.72 13.99
CA PHE A 21 -2.44 -8.49 13.48
C PHE A 21 -2.86 -8.20 12.03
N ALA A 22 -2.94 -9.23 11.18
CA ALA A 22 -3.44 -9.08 9.80
C ALA A 22 -4.90 -8.60 9.76
N LEU A 23 -5.77 -9.12 10.63
CA LEU A 23 -7.17 -8.68 10.72
C LEU A 23 -7.27 -7.20 11.13
N ILE A 24 -6.50 -6.79 12.15
CA ILE A 24 -6.45 -5.40 12.62
C ILE A 24 -5.92 -4.49 11.50
N ALA A 25 -4.82 -4.88 10.86
CA ALA A 25 -4.23 -4.13 9.75
C ALA A 25 -5.19 -3.99 8.57
N THR A 26 -5.91 -5.07 8.22
CA THR A 26 -6.92 -5.06 7.17
C THR A 26 -8.03 -4.06 7.51
N SER A 27 -8.60 -4.18 8.71
CA SER A 27 -9.71 -3.34 9.16
C SER A 27 -9.31 -1.86 9.18
N ALA A 28 -8.16 -1.54 9.79
CA ALA A 28 -7.65 -0.17 9.86
C ALA A 28 -7.30 0.39 8.47
N SER A 29 -6.75 -0.44 7.59
CA SER A 29 -6.41 -0.05 6.21
C SER A 29 -7.66 0.25 5.38
N VAL A 30 -8.69 -0.60 5.48
CA VAL A 30 -9.97 -0.41 4.77
C VAL A 30 -10.69 0.83 5.30
N LEU A 31 -10.77 1.02 6.62
CA LEU A 31 -11.37 2.22 7.22
C LEU A 31 -10.64 3.49 6.80
N GLY A 32 -9.30 3.48 6.83
CA GLY A 32 -8.49 4.59 6.31
C GLY A 32 -8.71 4.82 4.81
N GLY A 33 -8.94 3.76 4.04
CA GLY A 33 -9.30 3.85 2.63
C GLY A 33 -10.68 4.47 2.41
N MET A 34 -11.68 4.13 3.21
CA MET A 34 -13.01 4.73 3.17
C MET A 34 -12.97 6.22 3.51
N ILE A 35 -12.13 6.62 4.48
CA ILE A 35 -11.88 8.03 4.78
C ILE A 35 -11.23 8.72 3.58
N GLY A 36 -10.21 8.10 2.97
CA GLY A 36 -9.55 8.63 1.77
C GLY A 36 -10.51 8.79 0.60
N TYR A 37 -11.40 7.82 0.37
CA TYR A 37 -12.48 7.90 -0.61
C TYR A 37 -13.39 9.10 -0.31
N GLY A 38 -13.82 9.27 0.94
CA GLY A 38 -14.67 10.41 1.33
C GLY A 38 -14.00 11.76 1.10
N ILE A 39 -12.70 11.86 1.39
CA ILE A 39 -11.91 13.08 1.12
C ILE A 39 -11.87 13.35 -0.40
N GLY A 40 -11.60 12.33 -1.21
CA GLY A 40 -11.57 12.48 -2.66
C GLY A 40 -12.91 12.95 -3.22
N ALA A 41 -14.01 12.32 -2.78
CA ALA A 41 -15.35 12.64 -3.23
C ALA A 41 -15.84 14.03 -2.78
N GLY A 42 -15.41 14.49 -1.60
CA GLY A 42 -15.90 15.75 -1.01
C GLY A 42 -15.01 16.97 -1.26
N ALA A 43 -13.72 16.78 -1.51
CA ALA A 43 -12.75 17.88 -1.62
C ALA A 43 -12.30 18.18 -3.06
N TRP A 44 -12.61 17.31 -4.03
CA TRP A 44 -12.11 17.46 -5.40
C TRP A 44 -12.54 18.78 -6.05
N ASP A 45 -13.81 19.12 -6.01
CA ASP A 45 -14.34 20.34 -6.64
C ASP A 45 -13.66 21.63 -6.13
N LEU A 46 -13.22 21.62 -4.87
CA LEU A 46 -12.49 22.74 -4.26
C LEU A 46 -10.98 22.70 -4.57
N ALA A 47 -10.42 21.50 -4.73
CA ALA A 47 -9.00 21.28 -4.92
C ALA A 47 -8.56 21.31 -6.39
N GLU A 48 -9.44 20.95 -7.33
CA GLU A 48 -9.14 20.80 -8.76
C GLU A 48 -8.45 22.03 -9.38
N PRO A 49 -8.91 23.29 -9.16
CA PRO A 49 -8.27 24.47 -9.76
C PRO A 49 -6.81 24.64 -9.33
N TRP A 50 -6.49 24.22 -8.11
CA TRP A 50 -5.14 24.27 -7.53
C TRP A 50 -4.33 23.04 -7.94
N PHE A 51 -4.97 21.88 -8.07
CA PHE A 51 -4.31 20.62 -8.36
C PHE A 51 -3.46 20.69 -9.63
N TYR A 52 -4.03 21.16 -10.75
CA TYR A 52 -3.29 21.27 -12.02
C TYR A 52 -2.21 22.36 -12.01
N GLN A 53 -2.29 23.34 -11.11
CA GLN A 53 -1.27 24.39 -10.98
C GLN A 53 -0.07 23.94 -10.16
N TYR A 54 -0.28 23.10 -9.15
CA TYR A 54 0.73 22.75 -8.15
C TYR A 54 1.24 21.31 -8.24
N VAL A 55 0.56 20.43 -8.98
CA VAL A 55 1.00 19.05 -9.19
C VAL A 55 1.67 18.93 -10.57
N PRO A 56 3.01 19.05 -10.64
CA PRO A 56 3.72 18.94 -11.91
C PRO A 56 3.57 17.54 -12.51
N GLY A 57 3.35 17.47 -13.82
CA GLY A 57 3.26 16.21 -14.56
C GLY A 57 1.87 15.59 -14.65
N VAL A 58 0.83 16.24 -14.12
CA VAL A 58 -0.57 15.82 -14.30
C VAL A 58 -1.31 16.87 -15.11
N SER A 59 -1.61 16.55 -16.38
CA SER A 59 -2.46 17.38 -17.24
C SER A 59 -3.92 16.94 -17.17
N PRO A 60 -4.88 17.81 -17.53
CA PRO A 60 -6.30 17.43 -17.62
C PRO A 60 -6.53 16.21 -18.52
N GLU A 61 -5.80 16.10 -19.64
CA GLU A 61 -5.92 14.98 -20.57
C GLU A 61 -5.38 13.69 -19.95
N ALA A 62 -4.26 13.75 -19.22
CA ALA A 62 -3.73 12.60 -18.50
C ALA A 62 -4.68 12.15 -17.38
N PHE A 63 -5.32 13.10 -16.70
CA PHE A 63 -6.32 12.84 -15.67
C PHE A 63 -7.56 12.14 -16.24
N GLU A 64 -8.09 12.64 -17.36
CA GLU A 64 -9.23 12.03 -18.07
C GLU A 64 -8.90 10.60 -18.55
N GLN A 65 -7.69 10.37 -19.06
CA GLN A 65 -7.26 9.00 -19.44
C GLN A 65 -7.29 8.04 -18.25
N VAL A 66 -6.87 8.49 -17.06
CA VAL A 66 -6.94 7.69 -15.84
C VAL A 66 -8.40 7.46 -15.44
N GLN A 67 -9.25 8.47 -15.51
CA GLN A 67 -10.68 8.34 -15.23
C GLN A 67 -11.34 7.27 -16.12
N VAL A 68 -11.05 7.27 -17.42
CA VAL A 68 -11.55 6.24 -18.36
C VAL A 68 -11.10 4.83 -17.96
N GLN A 69 -9.89 4.67 -17.42
CA GLN A 69 -9.46 3.36 -16.91
C GLN A 69 -10.24 2.95 -15.66
N TYR A 70 -10.52 3.91 -14.78
CA TYR A 70 -11.36 3.67 -13.62
C TYR A 70 -12.77 3.27 -14.01
N ASP A 71 -13.41 3.97 -14.94
CA ASP A 71 -14.75 3.63 -15.44
C ASP A 71 -14.80 2.25 -16.10
N ARG A 72 -13.70 1.85 -16.76
CA ARG A 72 -13.61 0.55 -17.44
C ARG A 72 -13.36 -0.62 -16.49
N TRP A 73 -12.50 -0.43 -15.49
CA TRP A 73 -11.96 -1.53 -14.68
C TRP A 73 -12.52 -1.55 -13.25
N ASP A 74 -12.88 -0.40 -12.72
CA ASP A 74 -13.65 -0.18 -11.50
C ASP A 74 -13.11 -1.02 -10.33
N PHE A 75 -13.76 -2.14 -10.02
CA PHE A 75 -13.30 -3.17 -9.08
C PHE A 75 -11.82 -3.55 -9.26
N TRP A 76 -11.40 -3.86 -10.47
CA TRP A 76 -10.07 -4.38 -10.78
C TRP A 76 -8.97 -3.35 -10.57
N ALA A 77 -9.26 -2.07 -10.86
CA ALA A 77 -8.32 -0.99 -10.62
C ALA A 77 -7.96 -0.90 -9.12
N ILE A 78 -8.97 -0.93 -8.25
CA ILE A 78 -8.77 -0.89 -6.80
C ILE A 78 -8.15 -2.18 -6.28
N PHE A 79 -8.63 -3.33 -6.77
CA PHE A 79 -8.19 -4.65 -6.31
C PHE A 79 -6.70 -4.87 -6.58
N PHE A 80 -6.24 -4.65 -7.82
CA PHE A 80 -4.83 -4.84 -8.17
C PHE A 80 -3.94 -3.74 -7.57
N ALA A 81 -4.42 -2.50 -7.45
CA ALA A 81 -3.67 -1.46 -6.74
C ALA A 81 -3.46 -1.79 -5.26
N GLY A 82 -4.41 -2.47 -4.62
CA GLY A 82 -4.27 -2.92 -3.23
C GLY A 82 -3.27 -4.05 -3.01
N LEU A 83 -2.98 -4.83 -4.07
CA LEU A 83 -2.05 -5.97 -4.05
C LEU A 83 -0.62 -5.60 -4.46
N THR A 84 -0.47 -4.67 -5.39
CA THR A 84 0.85 -4.27 -5.92
C THR A 84 1.64 -3.40 -4.94
N PRO A 85 2.95 -3.16 -5.19
CA PRO A 85 3.75 -2.20 -4.41
C PRO A 85 3.33 -0.74 -4.60
N ILE A 86 2.35 -0.48 -5.46
CA ILE A 86 1.88 0.85 -5.81
C ILE A 86 1.16 1.49 -4.60
N PRO A 87 1.23 2.82 -4.41
CA PRO A 87 0.58 3.50 -3.30
C PRO A 87 -0.95 3.39 -3.31
N TYR A 88 -1.51 2.36 -2.70
CA TYR A 88 -2.97 2.16 -2.59
C TYR A 88 -3.75 3.38 -2.09
N LYS A 89 -3.17 4.19 -1.18
CA LYS A 89 -3.87 5.38 -0.67
C LYS A 89 -4.13 6.44 -1.75
N VAL A 90 -3.31 6.49 -2.79
CA VAL A 90 -3.56 7.33 -3.96
C VAL A 90 -4.80 6.81 -4.69
N PHE A 91 -4.89 5.49 -4.87
CA PHE A 91 -6.05 4.84 -5.51
C PHE A 91 -7.34 5.02 -4.71
N THR A 92 -7.28 5.02 -3.37
CA THR A 92 -8.48 5.29 -2.56
C THR A 92 -8.95 6.72 -2.69
N LEU A 93 -8.02 7.68 -2.78
CA LEU A 93 -8.36 9.08 -2.96
C LEU A 93 -8.96 9.31 -4.34
N SER A 94 -8.30 8.80 -5.39
CA SER A 94 -8.79 8.94 -6.76
C SER A 94 -10.10 8.18 -7.00
N ALA A 95 -10.35 7.07 -6.31
CA ALA A 95 -11.65 6.40 -6.35
C ALA A 95 -12.78 7.31 -5.87
N GLY A 96 -12.52 8.13 -4.86
CA GLY A 96 -13.46 9.15 -4.39
C GLY A 96 -13.62 10.28 -5.40
N VAL A 97 -12.51 10.80 -5.92
CA VAL A 97 -12.49 11.85 -6.95
C VAL A 97 -13.30 11.44 -8.18
N PHE A 98 -13.10 10.22 -8.67
CA PHE A 98 -13.82 9.67 -9.83
C PHE A 98 -15.21 9.10 -9.48
N SER A 99 -15.68 9.24 -8.24
CA SER A 99 -17.00 8.79 -7.80
C SER A 99 -17.31 7.31 -8.09
N ILE A 100 -16.30 6.46 -7.93
CA ILE A 100 -16.42 4.99 -8.11
C ILE A 100 -17.46 4.44 -7.15
N ASN A 101 -18.25 3.45 -7.56
CA ASN A 101 -19.27 2.88 -6.68
C ASN A 101 -18.66 2.46 -5.33
N PHE A 102 -19.16 3.06 -4.24
CA PHE A 102 -18.60 2.86 -2.91
C PHE A 102 -18.62 1.39 -2.46
N GLY A 103 -19.67 0.64 -2.80
CA GLY A 103 -19.77 -0.78 -2.51
C GLY A 103 -18.68 -1.58 -3.21
N ILE A 104 -18.46 -1.32 -4.50
CA ILE A 104 -17.39 -1.95 -5.30
C ILE A 104 -16.02 -1.62 -4.70
N PHE A 105 -15.78 -0.34 -4.38
CA PHE A 105 -14.57 0.11 -3.73
C PHE A 105 -14.28 -0.63 -2.41
N VAL A 106 -15.28 -0.74 -1.53
CA VAL A 106 -15.13 -1.42 -0.23
C VAL A 106 -14.83 -2.90 -0.43
N VAL A 107 -15.55 -3.60 -1.32
CA VAL A 107 -15.32 -5.03 -1.57
C VAL A 107 -13.92 -5.26 -2.16
N ALA A 108 -13.52 -4.50 -3.18
CA ALA A 108 -12.19 -4.58 -3.78
C ALA A 108 -11.08 -4.30 -2.76
N SER A 109 -11.30 -3.31 -1.90
CA SER A 109 -10.38 -2.94 -0.81
C SER A 109 -10.25 -4.03 0.23
N VAL A 110 -11.36 -4.58 0.73
CA VAL A 110 -11.35 -5.67 1.72
C VAL A 110 -10.62 -6.89 1.16
N LEU A 111 -10.94 -7.30 -0.08
CA LEU A 111 -10.31 -8.47 -0.69
C LEU A 111 -8.80 -8.28 -0.89
N SER A 112 -8.40 -7.18 -1.54
CA SER A 112 -6.98 -6.91 -1.81
C SER A 112 -6.17 -6.76 -0.52
N ARG A 113 -6.68 -6.03 0.47
CA ARG A 113 -5.99 -5.83 1.76
C ARG A 113 -5.92 -7.10 2.59
N SER A 114 -6.98 -7.89 2.60
CA SER A 114 -6.99 -9.19 3.27
C SER A 114 -5.94 -10.10 2.65
N ILE A 115 -5.94 -10.27 1.33
CA ILE A 115 -4.96 -11.13 0.66
C ILE A 115 -3.53 -10.68 1.01
N ARG A 116 -3.21 -9.40 0.84
CA ARG A 116 -1.85 -8.89 1.10
C ARG A 116 -1.40 -9.15 2.55
N PHE A 117 -2.21 -8.77 3.53
CA PHE A 117 -1.80 -8.85 4.93
C PHE A 117 -1.87 -10.27 5.49
N PHE A 118 -2.86 -11.07 5.10
CA PHE A 118 -2.98 -12.46 5.56
C PHE A 118 -1.94 -13.37 4.90
N VAL A 119 -1.56 -13.14 3.64
CA VAL A 119 -0.44 -13.89 3.03
C VAL A 119 0.85 -13.61 3.80
N LEU A 120 1.18 -12.34 4.03
CA LEU A 120 2.36 -11.94 4.78
C LEU A 120 2.37 -12.51 6.21
N ALA A 121 1.28 -12.29 6.95
CA ALA A 121 1.15 -12.75 8.32
C ALA A 121 1.07 -14.29 8.42
N GLY A 122 0.47 -14.96 7.45
CA GLY A 122 0.39 -16.42 7.37
C GLY A 122 1.75 -17.05 7.13
N LEU A 123 2.58 -16.45 6.27
CA LEU A 123 3.98 -16.85 6.09
C LEU A 123 4.76 -16.74 7.40
N ILE A 124 4.62 -15.62 8.12
CA ILE A 124 5.30 -15.44 9.42
C ILE A 124 4.70 -16.34 10.50
N PHE A 125 3.39 -16.60 10.49
CA PHE A 125 2.76 -17.55 11.42
C PHE A 125 3.36 -18.95 11.27
N LYS A 126 3.55 -19.41 10.01
CA LYS A 126 4.07 -20.74 9.71
C LYS A 126 5.58 -20.85 9.88
N PHE A 127 6.33 -19.85 9.43
CA PHE A 127 7.79 -19.89 9.33
C PHE A 127 8.52 -18.96 10.31
N GLY A 128 7.80 -18.21 11.14
CA GLY A 128 8.35 -17.17 12.01
C GLY A 128 9.34 -17.67 13.06
N LYS A 129 9.18 -18.90 13.58
CA LYS A 129 10.13 -19.48 14.53
C LYS A 129 11.52 -19.73 13.88
N PRO A 130 11.62 -20.45 12.75
CA PRO A 130 12.86 -20.52 11.99
C PRO A 130 13.42 -19.15 11.60
N ILE A 131 12.57 -18.25 11.09
CA ILE A 131 12.98 -16.91 10.65
C ILE A 131 13.57 -16.09 11.81
N GLY A 132 12.92 -16.10 12.97
CA GLY A 132 13.42 -15.43 14.17
C GLY A 132 14.80 -15.95 14.57
N SER A 133 14.95 -17.27 14.67
CA SER A 133 16.25 -17.88 15.02
C SER A 133 17.36 -17.58 14.00
N PHE A 134 17.01 -17.47 12.71
CA PHE A 134 17.96 -17.09 11.66
C PHE A 134 18.37 -15.62 11.78
N ILE A 135 17.40 -14.72 11.96
CA ILE A 135 17.66 -13.29 12.14
C ILE A 135 18.53 -13.07 13.38
N ASP A 136 18.19 -13.68 14.51
CA ASP A 136 18.95 -13.52 15.76
C ASP A 136 20.38 -14.03 15.61
N ARG A 137 20.59 -15.14 14.89
CA ARG A 137 21.92 -15.71 14.65
C ARG A 137 22.79 -14.86 13.73
N TYR A 138 22.21 -14.21 12.73
CA TYR A 138 22.93 -13.49 11.67
C TYR A 138 22.71 -11.98 11.70
N PHE A 139 22.12 -11.43 12.76
CA PHE A 139 21.66 -10.03 12.82
C PHE A 139 22.74 -9.04 12.41
N ASN A 140 23.93 -9.13 13.01
CA ASN A 140 25.05 -8.23 12.69
C ASN A 140 25.47 -8.34 11.22
N LEU A 141 25.51 -9.55 10.67
CA LEU A 141 25.88 -9.77 9.27
C LEU A 141 24.83 -9.20 8.31
N LEU A 142 23.54 -9.49 8.57
CA LEU A 142 22.41 -8.93 7.82
C LEU A 142 22.42 -7.39 7.85
N ALA A 143 22.70 -6.80 9.01
CA ALA A 143 22.78 -5.34 9.18
C ALA A 143 23.92 -4.73 8.33
N TRP A 144 25.11 -5.33 8.35
CA TRP A 144 26.22 -4.90 7.51
C TRP A 144 25.92 -5.04 6.01
N ILE A 145 25.37 -6.18 5.59
CA ILE A 145 24.99 -6.40 4.19
C ILE A 145 23.95 -5.37 3.74
N PHE A 146 22.91 -5.13 4.55
CA PHE A 146 21.88 -4.14 4.24
C PHE A 146 22.47 -2.73 4.13
N GLY A 147 23.35 -2.33 5.08
CA GLY A 147 24.01 -1.02 5.04
C GLY A 147 24.88 -0.84 3.79
N ILE A 148 25.67 -1.84 3.42
CA ILE A 148 26.51 -1.81 2.22
C ILE A 148 25.65 -1.73 0.96
N LEU A 149 24.58 -2.53 0.86
CA LEU A 149 23.66 -2.50 -0.28
C LEU A 149 22.93 -1.16 -0.40
N LEU A 150 22.54 -0.57 0.73
CA LEU A 150 21.83 0.70 0.74
C LEU A 150 22.73 1.85 0.27
N LEU A 151 23.94 1.93 0.84
CA LEU A 151 24.94 2.94 0.44
C LEU A 151 25.42 2.72 -1.00
N GLY A 152 25.72 1.47 -1.36
CA GLY A 152 26.17 1.11 -2.72
C GLY A 152 25.08 1.35 -3.76
N GLY A 153 23.82 1.02 -3.45
CA GLY A 153 22.69 1.30 -4.32
C GLY A 153 22.48 2.80 -4.55
N PHE A 154 22.62 3.61 -3.49
CA PHE A 154 22.50 5.07 -3.60
C PHE A 154 23.62 5.66 -4.47
N LEU A 155 24.87 5.24 -4.25
CA LEU A 155 26.03 5.63 -5.05
C LEU A 155 25.89 5.26 -6.53
N VAL A 156 25.37 4.07 -6.84
CA VAL A 156 25.13 3.64 -8.23
C VAL A 156 24.07 4.50 -8.90
N VAL A 157 22.99 4.82 -8.19
CA VAL A 157 21.93 5.70 -8.73
C VAL A 157 22.48 7.11 -8.97
N GLU A 158 23.27 7.66 -8.05
CA GLU A 158 23.91 8.99 -8.18
C GLU A 158 24.96 9.05 -9.30
N LEU A 159 25.63 7.93 -9.62
CA LEU A 159 26.58 7.86 -10.72
C LEU A 159 25.91 7.65 -12.09
N LEU A 160 24.67 7.14 -12.12
CA LEU A 160 23.94 6.82 -13.35
C LEU A 160 22.88 7.87 -13.75
N LEU A 161 22.43 8.71 -12.82
CA LEU A 161 21.47 9.81 -13.02
C LEU A 161 22.15 11.16 -12.84
#